data_AF-A0A951M2L1-F1
#
_entry.id   AF-A0A951M2L1-F1
#
_cell.length_a   1.000
_cell.length_b   1.000
_cell.length_c   1.000
_cell.angle_alpha   90.00
_cell.angle_beta   90.00
_cell.angle_gamma   90.00
#
_symmetry.space_group_name_H-M   'P 1'
#
loop_
_entity.id
_entity.type
_entity.pdbx_description
1 polymer ?
#
loop_
_entity_poly.entity_id
_entity_poly.type
_entity_poly.pdbx_seq_one_letter_code
_entity_poly.pdbx_strand_id
1 'polypeptide(L)'
;MAKSLCFVLMPFGKKPDAAGTVVDFDAVYRDLISPAIADAGMEPLRADEEMTGGIIHKPMFERLILCEYAVADLTTANANVFYELGLRHAIRPWSTVLIFSKGGSQLPFDVAPLRALPYQLGSDGAPTEVEASKSALSQRLNEARRLAFDKPLADSPIYQLVEDYPNVAHEKTDVFRDQVRYSAEKKEKLAVARNQGIEAVRTMEQELEPVGEMESGVVIDLFLSYRAVKGWTEMIALVEKMPRPLASTVMVQEQLALALNRLGRRDEAERILKMLLDNRGPSSETYGILGRVYKDGWEEALNRNERIVARGLLDKAIGVYLKGFETDWRDAYPGVNAVTLMELKEPPDPRREKLLTVVSYAVERRVSAGKPDYWDYATQLELAVLARDEQAALDALSNAMASVREKWTPETTLRNLRLIREARERRQELIPDWVKEIEDELRRATL
;
A
#
# COMPACT_ATOMS: atom_id res chain seq x y z
N MET A 1 12.91 -22.05 -26.98
CA MET A 1 13.75 -21.78 -25.80
C MET A 1 13.05 -20.71 -24.99
N ALA A 2 12.97 -20.84 -23.67
CA ALA A 2 12.39 -19.81 -22.80
C ALA A 2 13.23 -18.52 -22.86
N LYS A 3 12.60 -17.35 -22.96
CA LYS A 3 13.29 -16.05 -22.93
C LYS A 3 13.85 -15.78 -21.53
N SER A 4 15.04 -15.18 -21.42
CA SER A 4 15.61 -14.77 -20.13
C SER A 4 14.78 -13.66 -19.50
N LEU A 5 14.53 -13.74 -18.19
CA LEU A 5 13.84 -12.68 -17.45
C LEU A 5 14.76 -11.47 -17.21
N CYS A 6 14.20 -10.29 -17.38
CA CYS A 6 14.83 -9.02 -17.03
C CYS A 6 13.95 -8.28 -16.00
N PHE A 7 14.45 -8.15 -14.78
CA PHE A 7 13.72 -7.48 -13.69
C PHE A 7 13.81 -5.96 -13.82
N VAL A 8 12.70 -5.25 -13.64
CA VAL A 8 12.64 -3.80 -13.77
C VAL A 8 12.43 -3.15 -12.41
N LEU A 9 13.48 -2.48 -11.92
CA LEU A 9 13.51 -1.72 -10.68
C LEU A 9 13.17 -0.26 -11.02
N MET A 10 11.96 0.17 -10.72
CA MET A 10 11.54 1.55 -11.02
C MET A 10 10.42 2.04 -10.10
N PRO A 11 10.28 3.37 -9.93
CA PRO A 11 9.09 3.94 -9.30
C PRO A 11 7.82 3.67 -10.13
N PHE A 12 6.65 3.77 -9.50
CA PHE A 12 5.36 3.51 -10.14
C PHE A 12 4.51 4.77 -10.35
N GLY A 13 3.69 4.75 -11.40
CA GLY A 13 2.75 5.81 -11.75
C GLY A 13 3.43 7.16 -11.98
N LYS A 14 2.65 8.22 -11.87
CA LYS A 14 3.17 9.59 -11.99
C LYS A 14 3.84 10.03 -10.69
N LYS A 15 5.11 10.44 -10.72
CA LYS A 15 5.82 10.98 -9.54
C LYS A 15 6.66 12.21 -9.90
N PRO A 16 6.73 13.22 -9.01
CA PRO A 16 7.61 14.35 -9.23
C PRO A 16 9.08 13.94 -9.07
N ASP A 17 9.94 14.52 -9.90
CA ASP A 17 11.39 14.51 -9.69
C ASP A 17 11.83 15.61 -8.70
N ALA A 18 13.14 15.71 -8.43
CA ALA A 18 13.68 16.70 -7.51
C ALA A 18 13.43 18.16 -7.96
N ALA A 19 13.17 18.39 -9.25
CA ALA A 19 12.83 19.69 -9.81
C ALA A 19 11.32 19.96 -9.82
N GLY A 20 10.50 19.01 -9.36
CA GLY A 20 9.04 19.09 -9.35
C GLY A 20 8.38 18.71 -10.67
N THR A 21 9.15 18.25 -11.66
CA THR A 21 8.61 17.77 -12.95
C THR A 21 8.00 16.39 -12.74
N VAL A 22 6.75 16.22 -13.18
CA VAL A 22 6.06 14.93 -13.06
C VAL A 22 6.58 13.98 -14.14
N VAL A 23 7.09 12.83 -13.72
CA VAL A 23 7.51 11.72 -14.58
C VAL A 23 6.42 10.65 -14.58
N ASP A 24 5.99 10.21 -15.76
CA ASP A 24 5.05 9.10 -15.94
C ASP A 24 5.81 7.78 -16.09
N PHE A 25 6.07 7.12 -14.96
CA PHE A 25 6.80 5.85 -14.95
C PHE A 25 6.05 4.69 -15.60
N ASP A 26 4.72 4.78 -15.71
CA ASP A 26 3.95 3.75 -16.43
C ASP A 26 4.13 3.91 -17.94
N ALA A 27 4.19 5.14 -18.44
CA ALA A 27 4.56 5.41 -19.83
C ALA A 27 6.01 5.02 -20.12
N VAL A 28 6.96 5.38 -19.25
CA VAL A 28 8.37 4.96 -19.39
C VAL A 28 8.50 3.44 -19.45
N TYR A 29 7.77 2.71 -18.60
CA TYR A 29 7.77 1.25 -18.65
C TYR A 29 7.18 0.70 -19.95
N ARG A 30 5.96 1.11 -20.29
CA ARG A 30 5.18 0.57 -21.42
C ARG A 30 5.80 0.91 -22.76
N ASP A 31 6.28 2.13 -22.92
CA ASP A 31 6.68 2.66 -24.22
C ASP A 31 8.19 2.52 -24.47
N LEU A 32 9.02 2.50 -23.41
CA LEU A 32 10.48 2.45 -23.52
C LEU A 32 11.08 1.15 -22.97
N ILE A 33 10.94 0.86 -21.68
CA ILE A 33 11.70 -0.21 -21.01
C ILE A 33 11.24 -1.60 -21.48
N SER A 34 9.94 -1.88 -21.41
CA SER A 34 9.37 -3.19 -21.76
C SER A 34 9.63 -3.55 -23.22
N PRO A 35 9.40 -2.66 -24.21
CA PRO A 35 9.76 -2.91 -25.60
C PRO A 35 11.27 -3.13 -25.80
N ALA A 36 12.14 -2.36 -25.14
CA ALA A 36 13.60 -2.52 -25.28
C ALA A 36 14.08 -3.89 -24.78
N ILE A 37 13.52 -4.37 -23.66
CA ILE A 37 13.79 -5.70 -23.12
C ILE A 37 13.30 -6.78 -24.08
N ALA A 38 12.10 -6.62 -24.64
CA ALA A 38 11.55 -7.54 -25.63
C ALA A 38 12.41 -7.61 -26.92
N ASP A 39 12.90 -6.45 -27.40
CA ASP A 39 13.80 -6.34 -28.56
C ASP A 39 15.16 -7.02 -28.31
N ALA A 40 15.61 -7.07 -27.05
CA ALA A 40 16.80 -7.85 -26.66
C ALA A 40 16.54 -9.37 -26.58
N GLY A 41 15.31 -9.82 -26.85
CA GLY A 41 14.88 -11.22 -26.75
C GLY A 41 14.70 -11.70 -25.32
N MET A 42 14.49 -10.78 -24.38
CA MET A 42 14.23 -11.05 -22.96
C MET A 42 12.75 -10.82 -22.64
N GLU A 43 12.32 -11.22 -21.45
CA GLU A 43 10.97 -11.01 -20.94
C GLU A 43 11.00 -10.03 -19.76
N PRO A 44 10.32 -8.87 -19.85
CA PRO A 44 10.33 -7.87 -18.78
C PRO A 44 9.44 -8.30 -17.62
N LEU A 45 9.97 -8.16 -16.40
CA LEU A 45 9.24 -8.39 -15.17
C LEU A 45 9.31 -7.12 -14.30
N ARG A 46 8.21 -6.37 -14.23
CA ARG A 46 8.07 -5.23 -13.31
C ARG A 46 7.46 -5.72 -12.00
N ALA A 47 7.79 -5.07 -10.89
CA ALA A 47 7.32 -5.46 -9.55
C ALA A 47 5.89 -4.98 -9.22
N ASP A 48 5.03 -4.73 -10.21
CA ASP A 48 3.69 -4.16 -10.04
C ASP A 48 2.69 -5.02 -9.25
N GLU A 49 3.07 -6.24 -8.85
CA GLU A 49 2.20 -7.22 -8.20
C GLU A 49 2.20 -7.23 -6.66
N GLU A 50 2.80 -6.24 -6.01
CA GLU A 50 3.11 -6.30 -4.57
C GLU A 50 2.84 -4.98 -3.83
N MET A 51 1.67 -4.36 -4.06
CA MET A 51 1.16 -3.29 -3.18
C MET A 51 0.41 -3.87 -1.97
N THR A 52 1.15 -4.45 -1.01
CA THR A 52 0.72 -4.44 0.39
C THR A 52 1.87 -4.07 1.31
N GLY A 53 1.62 -3.07 2.16
CA GLY A 53 2.64 -2.43 2.97
C GLY A 53 3.42 -3.39 3.87
N GLY A 54 4.71 -3.11 3.99
CA GLY A 54 5.54 -3.47 5.13
C GLY A 54 6.32 -4.78 5.05
N ILE A 55 5.82 -5.83 4.38
CA ILE A 55 6.50 -7.15 4.40
C ILE A 55 6.25 -7.93 3.10
N ILE A 56 6.63 -7.37 1.95
CA ILE A 56 6.78 -8.19 0.73
C ILE A 56 8.19 -8.06 0.23
N HIS A 57 9.06 -8.89 0.80
CA HIS A 57 10.48 -8.87 0.54
C HIS A 57 10.97 -10.16 -0.09
N LYS A 58 10.34 -11.32 0.16
CA LYS A 58 10.85 -12.59 -0.36
C LYS A 58 10.73 -12.71 -1.89
N PRO A 59 9.57 -12.46 -2.52
CA PRO A 59 9.45 -12.56 -3.98
C PRO A 59 10.27 -11.49 -4.70
N MET A 60 10.30 -10.26 -4.18
CA MET A 60 11.18 -9.19 -4.66
C MET A 60 12.68 -9.57 -4.56
N PHE A 61 13.15 -10.08 -3.41
CA PHE A 61 14.53 -10.55 -3.27
C PHE A 61 14.82 -11.77 -4.16
N GLU A 62 13.88 -12.70 -4.30
CA GLU A 62 14.00 -13.83 -5.21
C GLU A 62 14.13 -13.37 -6.66
N ARG A 63 13.38 -12.35 -7.10
CA ARG A 63 13.53 -11.74 -8.43
C ARG A 63 14.90 -11.08 -8.61
N LEU A 64 15.36 -10.31 -7.61
CA LEU A 64 16.70 -9.70 -7.61
C LEU A 64 17.81 -10.76 -7.63
N ILE A 65 17.58 -11.92 -7.03
CA ILE A 65 18.52 -13.05 -7.04
C ILE A 65 18.43 -13.81 -8.35
N LEU A 66 17.26 -14.12 -8.89
CA LEU A 66 17.07 -15.15 -9.90
C LEU A 66 16.97 -14.61 -11.33
N CYS A 67 16.49 -13.38 -11.54
CA CYS A 67 16.50 -12.79 -12.87
C CYS A 67 17.93 -12.65 -13.39
N GLU A 68 18.16 -13.10 -14.63
CA GLU A 68 19.48 -13.05 -15.26
C GLU A 68 19.90 -11.63 -15.60
N TYR A 69 18.94 -10.72 -15.81
CA TYR A 69 19.17 -9.33 -16.15
C TYR A 69 18.31 -8.42 -15.29
N ALA A 70 18.74 -7.17 -15.13
CA ALA A 70 17.95 -6.15 -14.46
C ALA A 70 18.11 -4.79 -15.15
N VAL A 71 17.04 -4.00 -15.17
CA VAL A 71 17.05 -2.58 -15.56
C VAL A 71 16.61 -1.76 -14.36
N ALA A 72 17.42 -0.80 -13.93
CA ALA A 72 17.09 0.09 -12.80
C ALA A 72 16.95 1.54 -13.27
N ASP A 73 15.78 2.13 -13.02
CA ASP A 73 15.48 3.54 -13.32
C ASP A 73 15.75 4.44 -12.12
N LEU A 74 16.79 5.25 -12.23
CA LEU A 74 17.31 6.11 -11.16
C LEU A 74 16.77 7.55 -11.21
N THR A 75 15.82 7.85 -12.09
CA THR A 75 15.37 9.21 -12.44
C THR A 75 14.99 10.09 -11.24
N THR A 76 14.28 9.52 -10.26
CA THR A 76 13.79 10.29 -9.09
C THR A 76 14.63 10.09 -7.83
N ALA A 77 15.80 9.45 -7.93
CA ALA A 77 16.61 9.09 -6.76
C ALA A 77 15.80 8.34 -5.67
N ASN A 78 14.91 7.45 -6.10
CA ASN A 78 14.01 6.75 -5.19
C ASN A 78 14.80 5.80 -4.26
N ALA A 79 14.63 5.96 -2.94
CA ALA A 79 15.35 5.18 -1.94
C ALA A 79 15.13 3.65 -2.06
N ASN A 80 13.94 3.22 -2.47
CA ASN A 80 13.65 1.79 -2.65
C ASN A 80 14.43 1.22 -3.84
N VAL A 81 14.49 1.95 -4.95
CA VAL A 81 15.25 1.52 -6.13
C VAL A 81 16.74 1.43 -5.80
N PHE A 82 17.29 2.35 -4.99
CA PHE A 82 18.68 2.26 -4.53
C PHE A 82 18.93 1.07 -3.62
N TYR A 83 18.00 0.76 -2.72
CA TYR A 83 18.11 -0.40 -1.84
C TYR A 83 18.14 -1.71 -2.66
N GLU A 84 17.20 -1.86 -3.61
CA GLU A 84 17.14 -3.02 -4.50
C GLU A 84 18.37 -3.13 -5.41
N LEU A 85 18.85 -2.00 -5.94
CA LEU A 85 20.07 -1.92 -6.74
C LEU A 85 21.30 -2.35 -5.92
N GLY A 86 21.42 -1.87 -4.68
CA GLY A 86 22.51 -2.25 -3.78
C GLY A 86 22.52 -3.75 -3.52
N LEU A 87 21.35 -4.34 -3.25
CA LEU A 87 21.26 -5.79 -3.10
C LEU A 87 21.61 -6.52 -4.40
N ARG A 88 21.09 -6.07 -5.55
CA ARG A 88 21.38 -6.66 -6.86
C ARG A 88 22.89 -6.69 -7.12
N HIS A 89 23.59 -5.59 -6.89
CA HIS A 89 25.05 -5.53 -7.00
C HIS A 89 25.74 -6.47 -6.01
N ALA A 90 25.18 -6.68 -4.81
CA ALA A 90 25.75 -7.58 -3.82
C ALA A 90 25.56 -9.08 -4.11
N ILE A 91 24.66 -9.47 -5.02
CA ILE A 91 24.31 -10.88 -5.27
C ILE A 91 24.51 -11.30 -6.73
N ARG A 92 24.66 -10.34 -7.65
CA ARG A 92 24.92 -10.58 -9.06
C ARG A 92 26.18 -9.85 -9.50
N PRO A 93 27.13 -10.55 -10.17
CA PRO A 93 28.40 -9.93 -10.53
C PRO A 93 28.33 -9.08 -11.81
N TRP A 94 27.33 -9.32 -12.65
CA TRP A 94 27.06 -8.62 -13.92
C TRP A 94 25.56 -8.47 -14.15
N SER A 95 25.16 -7.85 -15.28
CA SER A 95 23.81 -7.85 -15.91
C SER A 95 22.81 -6.77 -15.48
N THR A 96 23.26 -5.77 -14.73
CA THR A 96 22.38 -4.67 -14.27
C THR A 96 22.61 -3.44 -15.13
N VAL A 97 21.60 -3.03 -15.90
CA VAL A 97 21.64 -1.83 -16.75
C VAL A 97 20.93 -0.69 -16.02
N LEU A 98 21.62 0.43 -15.87
CA LEU A 98 21.07 1.62 -15.23
C LEU A 98 20.55 2.59 -16.29
N ILE A 99 19.40 3.20 -16.02
CA ILE A 99 18.83 4.25 -16.87
C ILE A 99 18.43 5.47 -16.02
N PHE A 100 18.35 6.64 -16.64
CA PHE A 100 17.90 7.86 -15.98
C PHE A 100 17.37 8.89 -16.99
N SER A 101 16.46 9.75 -16.56
CA SER A 101 16.02 10.89 -17.37
C SER A 101 17.07 12.01 -17.41
N LYS A 102 17.37 12.49 -18.62
CA LYS A 102 18.27 13.61 -18.88
C LYS A 102 17.59 14.93 -18.52
N GLY A 103 18.26 15.75 -17.71
CA GLY A 103 17.73 17.03 -17.24
C GLY A 103 16.99 16.98 -15.90
N GLY A 104 16.80 15.77 -15.33
CA GLY A 104 16.35 15.58 -13.95
C GLY A 104 17.48 15.75 -12.92
N SER A 105 17.19 15.37 -11.67
CA SER A 105 18.16 15.34 -10.55
C SER A 105 19.50 14.68 -10.95
N GLN A 106 20.63 15.25 -10.51
CA GLN A 106 21.93 14.60 -10.66
C GLN A 106 21.90 13.22 -9.98
N LEU A 107 22.39 12.21 -10.68
CA LEU A 107 22.62 10.89 -10.10
C LEU A 107 23.53 11.02 -8.87
N PRO A 108 23.25 10.31 -7.76
CA PRO A 108 24.14 10.32 -6.60
C PRO A 108 25.58 9.96 -6.99
N PHE A 109 26.55 10.55 -6.29
CA PHE A 109 27.97 10.42 -6.61
C PHE A 109 28.43 8.94 -6.69
N ASP A 110 27.83 8.06 -5.87
CA ASP A 110 28.20 6.63 -5.82
C ASP A 110 27.76 5.83 -7.06
N VAL A 111 26.76 6.32 -7.81
CA VAL A 111 26.25 5.67 -9.04
C VAL A 111 26.54 6.46 -10.31
N ALA A 112 26.93 7.73 -10.20
CA ALA A 112 27.29 8.57 -11.35
C ALA A 112 28.44 8.02 -12.22
N PRO A 113 29.46 7.29 -11.68
CA PRO A 113 30.48 6.61 -12.49
C PRO A 113 29.97 5.37 -13.23
N LEU A 114 28.85 4.80 -12.78
CA LEU A 114 28.23 3.65 -13.44
C LEU A 114 27.57 4.18 -14.72
N ARG A 115 27.96 3.63 -15.88
CA ARG A 115 27.56 4.07 -17.23
C ARG A 115 26.04 3.95 -17.47
N ALA A 116 25.25 4.78 -16.81
CA ALA A 116 23.80 4.81 -16.91
C ALA A 116 23.40 5.42 -18.26
N LEU A 117 22.37 4.85 -18.88
CA LEU A 117 21.85 5.31 -20.16
C LEU A 117 20.85 6.45 -19.93
N PRO A 118 21.08 7.64 -20.53
CA PRO A 118 20.11 8.71 -20.48
C PRO A 118 18.92 8.40 -21.40
N TYR A 119 17.71 8.75 -20.97
CA TYR A 119 16.54 8.91 -21.81
C TYR A 119 15.96 10.33 -21.67
N GLN A 120 15.08 10.74 -22.58
CA GLN A 120 14.46 12.08 -22.53
C GLN A 120 12.99 11.98 -22.14
N LEU A 121 12.48 13.04 -21.50
CA LEU A 121 11.08 13.19 -21.14
C LEU A 121 10.47 14.37 -21.87
N GLY A 122 9.20 14.22 -22.26
CA GLY A 122 8.36 15.30 -22.75
C GLY A 122 7.78 16.15 -21.63
N SER A 123 7.11 17.23 -21.98
CA SER A 123 6.43 18.12 -21.02
C SER A 123 5.27 17.44 -20.27
N ASP A 124 4.75 16.34 -20.81
CA ASP A 124 3.70 15.51 -20.22
C ASP A 124 4.25 14.42 -19.27
N GLY A 125 5.58 14.34 -19.12
CA GLY A 125 6.26 13.34 -18.31
C GLY A 125 6.45 11.99 -18.97
N ALA A 126 6.03 11.83 -20.24
CA ALA A 126 6.21 10.61 -21.02
C ALA A 126 7.60 10.59 -21.70
N PRO A 127 8.16 9.40 -22.02
CA PRO A 127 9.45 9.32 -22.70
C PRO A 127 9.37 9.91 -24.13
N THR A 128 10.36 10.71 -24.49
CA THR A 128 10.57 11.23 -25.85
C THR A 128 11.80 10.59 -26.47
N GLU A 129 11.94 10.71 -27.81
CA GLU A 129 13.00 10.03 -28.56
C GLU A 129 13.06 8.51 -28.27
N VAL A 130 11.88 7.91 -28.11
CA VAL A 130 11.71 6.53 -27.63
C VAL A 130 12.54 5.54 -28.43
N GLU A 131 12.54 5.62 -29.76
CA GLU A 131 13.27 4.68 -30.62
C GLU A 131 14.79 4.69 -30.38
N ALA A 132 15.38 5.87 -30.17
CA ALA A 132 16.81 5.99 -29.90
C ALA A 132 17.15 5.41 -28.53
N SER A 133 16.37 5.77 -27.49
CA SER A 133 16.57 5.27 -26.13
C SER A 133 16.32 3.76 -26.03
N LYS A 134 15.28 3.25 -26.71
CA LYS A 134 14.93 1.83 -26.79
C LYS A 134 16.04 1.04 -27.46
N SER A 135 16.55 1.53 -28.59
CA SER A 135 17.67 0.90 -29.31
C SER A 135 18.93 0.86 -28.45
N ALA A 136 19.27 1.95 -27.77
CA ALA A 136 20.43 2.00 -26.87
C ALA A 136 20.30 1.03 -25.68
N LEU A 137 19.12 0.97 -25.04
CA LEU A 137 18.86 0.04 -23.94
C LEU A 137 18.90 -1.42 -24.40
N SER A 138 18.27 -1.75 -25.53
CA SER A 138 18.31 -3.09 -26.13
C SER A 138 19.74 -3.50 -26.50
N GLN A 139 20.53 -2.59 -27.08
CA GLN A 139 21.93 -2.84 -27.39
C GLN A 139 22.73 -3.13 -26.11
N ARG A 140 22.55 -2.34 -25.05
CA ARG A 140 23.24 -2.54 -23.76
C ARG A 140 22.87 -3.85 -23.09
N LEU A 141 21.61 -4.27 -23.16
CA LEU A 141 21.16 -5.59 -22.69
C LEU A 141 21.76 -6.73 -23.52
N ASN A 142 21.85 -6.57 -24.84
CA ASN A 142 22.51 -7.53 -25.71
C ASN A 142 24.01 -7.64 -25.45
N GLU A 143 24.68 -6.52 -25.18
CA GLU A 143 26.09 -6.49 -24.75
C GLU A 143 26.27 -7.19 -23.41
N ALA A 144 25.42 -6.89 -22.41
CA ALA A 144 25.43 -7.56 -21.12
C ALA A 144 25.24 -9.08 -21.28
N ARG A 145 24.33 -9.50 -22.17
CA ARG A 145 24.14 -10.91 -22.51
C ARG A 145 25.38 -11.53 -23.15
N ARG A 146 26.01 -10.88 -24.14
CA ARG A 146 27.24 -11.41 -24.78
C ARG A 146 28.40 -11.53 -23.80
N LEU A 147 28.63 -10.50 -22.99
CA LEU A 147 29.72 -10.47 -22.01
C LEU A 147 29.56 -11.54 -20.91
N ALA A 148 28.32 -11.90 -20.56
CA ALA A 148 28.04 -13.01 -19.66
C ALA A 148 28.53 -14.37 -20.20
N PHE A 149 28.63 -14.54 -21.53
CA PHE A 149 29.10 -15.79 -22.16
C PHE A 149 30.61 -15.83 -22.43
N ASP A 150 31.22 -14.73 -22.86
CA ASP A 150 32.59 -14.76 -23.41
C ASP A 150 33.71 -14.50 -22.39
N LYS A 151 33.50 -13.59 -21.42
CA LYS A 151 34.42 -13.25 -20.32
C LYS A 151 33.67 -12.36 -19.32
N PRO A 152 33.28 -12.85 -18.13
CA PRO A 152 32.54 -12.04 -17.17
C PRO A 152 33.45 -10.97 -16.57
N LEU A 153 33.45 -9.77 -17.17
CA LEU A 153 33.91 -8.56 -16.50
C LEU A 153 32.83 -8.17 -15.48
N ALA A 154 33.14 -8.32 -14.19
CA ALA A 154 32.23 -7.91 -13.12
C ALA A 154 31.95 -6.40 -13.22
N ASP A 155 30.68 -6.00 -13.28
CA ASP A 155 30.26 -4.59 -13.21
C ASP A 155 29.82 -4.18 -11.80
N SER A 156 29.65 -5.16 -10.91
CA SER A 156 29.41 -4.94 -9.48
C SER A 156 30.71 -4.55 -8.76
N PRO A 157 30.70 -3.44 -7.99
CA PRO A 157 31.84 -3.05 -7.17
C PRO A 157 32.31 -4.14 -6.18
N ILE A 158 31.39 -4.96 -5.67
CA ILE A 158 31.72 -6.01 -4.70
C ILE A 158 32.53 -7.12 -5.37
N TYR A 159 32.08 -7.59 -6.53
CA TYR A 159 32.76 -8.66 -7.28
C TYR A 159 34.03 -8.18 -8.00
N GLN A 160 34.22 -6.86 -8.15
CA GLN A 160 35.49 -6.28 -8.60
C GLN A 160 36.56 -6.24 -7.50
N LEU A 161 36.15 -6.20 -6.22
CA LEU A 161 37.04 -5.96 -5.08
C LEU A 161 37.29 -7.21 -4.22
N VAL A 162 36.34 -8.14 -4.18
CA VAL A 162 36.38 -9.32 -3.31
C VAL A 162 36.52 -10.58 -4.14
N GLU A 163 37.69 -11.24 -4.05
CA GLU A 163 37.92 -12.57 -4.61
C GLU A 163 37.06 -13.62 -3.90
N ASP A 164 36.63 -14.68 -4.61
CA ASP A 164 35.83 -15.81 -4.11
C ASP A 164 34.46 -15.47 -3.48
N TYR A 165 33.84 -14.35 -3.87
CA TYR A 165 32.49 -14.00 -3.40
C TYR A 165 31.43 -15.02 -3.92
N PRO A 166 30.46 -15.47 -3.08
CA PRO A 166 29.50 -16.50 -3.45
C PRO A 166 28.67 -16.15 -4.70
N ASN A 167 28.50 -17.12 -5.61
CA ASN A 167 27.67 -16.97 -6.81
C ASN A 167 26.42 -17.88 -6.75
N VAL A 168 25.28 -17.37 -7.22
CA VAL A 168 24.00 -18.06 -7.20
C VAL A 168 23.84 -18.91 -8.48
N ALA A 169 23.81 -20.24 -8.31
CA ALA A 169 23.77 -21.21 -9.41
C ALA A 169 22.56 -21.05 -10.36
N HIS A 170 22.80 -21.22 -11.67
CA HIS A 170 21.85 -20.97 -12.77
C HIS A 170 20.68 -21.98 -12.87
N GLU A 171 20.83 -23.20 -12.32
CA GLU A 171 19.79 -24.26 -12.36
C GLU A 171 18.46 -23.86 -11.69
N LYS A 172 18.45 -22.80 -10.86
CA LYS A 172 17.26 -22.28 -10.20
C LYS A 172 16.38 -21.38 -11.08
N THR A 173 16.84 -21.01 -12.28
CA THR A 173 16.21 -19.92 -13.05
C THR A 173 14.97 -20.37 -13.83
N ASP A 174 14.95 -21.59 -14.39
CA ASP A 174 13.81 -22.07 -15.19
C ASP A 174 12.60 -22.45 -14.32
N VAL A 175 12.83 -23.15 -13.21
CA VAL A 175 11.78 -23.45 -12.21
C VAL A 175 11.16 -22.16 -11.66
N PHE A 176 11.99 -21.13 -11.45
CA PHE A 176 11.54 -19.83 -11.00
C PHE A 176 10.67 -19.10 -12.04
N ARG A 177 11.02 -19.17 -13.33
CA ARG A 177 10.23 -18.56 -14.41
C ARG A 177 8.81 -19.10 -14.44
N ASP A 178 8.67 -20.43 -14.39
CA ASP A 178 7.36 -21.07 -14.37
C ASP A 178 6.58 -20.73 -13.10
N GLN A 179 7.26 -20.62 -11.95
CA GLN A 179 6.66 -20.22 -10.69
C GLN A 179 6.15 -18.77 -10.69
N VAL A 180 6.92 -17.82 -11.25
CA VAL A 180 6.50 -16.41 -11.36
C VAL A 180 5.27 -16.26 -12.23
N ARG A 181 5.26 -16.89 -13.42
CA ARG A 181 4.09 -16.83 -14.32
C ARG A 181 2.87 -17.47 -13.68
N TYR A 182 3.05 -18.62 -13.03
CA TYR A 182 1.98 -19.30 -12.29
C TYR A 182 1.37 -18.39 -11.21
N SER A 183 2.19 -17.70 -10.42
CA SER A 183 1.72 -16.79 -9.38
C SER A 183 1.00 -15.57 -9.93
N ALA A 184 1.48 -14.99 -11.04
CA ALA A 184 0.83 -13.87 -11.72
C ALA A 184 -0.58 -14.24 -12.20
N GLU A 185 -0.72 -15.38 -12.89
CA GLU A 185 -2.01 -15.90 -13.36
C GLU A 185 -3.00 -16.12 -12.20
N LYS A 186 -2.53 -16.62 -11.06
CA LYS A 186 -3.38 -16.82 -9.88
C LYS A 186 -3.84 -15.50 -9.25
N LYS A 187 -2.96 -14.49 -9.15
CA LYS A 187 -3.31 -13.14 -8.67
C LYS A 187 -4.34 -12.46 -9.57
N GLU A 188 -4.22 -12.60 -10.89
CA GLU A 188 -5.21 -12.07 -11.84
C GLU A 188 -6.59 -12.72 -11.66
N LYS A 189 -6.63 -14.05 -11.52
CA LYS A 189 -7.88 -14.78 -11.25
C LYS A 189 -8.51 -14.36 -9.92
N LEU A 190 -7.72 -14.17 -8.87
CA LEU A 190 -8.20 -13.66 -7.58
C LEU A 190 -8.78 -12.25 -7.72
N ALA A 191 -8.16 -11.37 -8.51
CA ALA A 191 -8.71 -10.04 -8.80
C ALA A 191 -10.09 -10.10 -9.47
N VAL A 192 -10.28 -11.02 -10.42
CA VAL A 192 -11.60 -11.26 -11.03
C VAL A 192 -12.59 -11.80 -10.01
N ALA A 193 -12.18 -12.78 -9.20
CA ALA A 193 -13.03 -13.40 -8.18
C ALA A 193 -13.53 -12.38 -7.13
N ARG A 194 -12.68 -11.42 -6.72
CA ARG A 194 -13.08 -10.32 -5.81
C ARG A 194 -14.30 -9.56 -6.31
N ASN A 195 -14.37 -9.28 -7.62
CA ASN A 195 -15.47 -8.56 -8.24
C ASN A 195 -16.75 -9.41 -8.37
N GLN A 196 -16.62 -10.73 -8.33
CA GLN A 196 -17.74 -11.68 -8.43
C GLN A 196 -18.34 -12.04 -7.07
N GLY A 197 -17.60 -11.79 -5.98
CA GLY A 197 -18.06 -11.96 -4.60
C GLY A 197 -17.51 -13.20 -3.91
N ILE A 198 -18.02 -13.47 -2.70
CA ILE A 198 -17.43 -14.43 -1.76
C ILE A 198 -17.35 -15.86 -2.29
N GLU A 199 -18.37 -16.35 -3.00
CA GLU A 199 -18.38 -17.73 -3.53
C GLU A 199 -17.32 -17.94 -4.63
N ALA A 200 -17.02 -16.91 -5.41
CA ALA A 200 -15.94 -16.98 -6.40
C ALA A 200 -14.57 -17.05 -5.70
N VAL A 201 -14.38 -16.29 -4.62
CA VAL A 201 -13.13 -16.35 -3.82
C VAL A 201 -12.99 -17.71 -3.13
N ARG A 202 -14.08 -18.32 -2.64
CA ARG A 202 -14.05 -19.68 -2.08
C ARG A 202 -13.69 -20.74 -3.11
N THR A 203 -14.25 -20.64 -4.32
CA THR A 203 -13.86 -21.51 -5.44
C THR A 203 -12.36 -21.37 -5.74
N MET A 204 -11.85 -20.14 -5.75
CA MET A 204 -10.41 -19.89 -5.94
C MET A 204 -9.53 -20.49 -4.84
N GLU A 205 -9.96 -20.44 -3.57
CA GLU A 205 -9.23 -21.11 -2.48
C GLU A 205 -9.14 -22.62 -2.72
N GLN A 206 -10.24 -23.27 -3.13
CA GLN A 206 -10.24 -24.71 -3.43
C GLN A 206 -9.28 -25.08 -4.56
N GLU A 207 -9.15 -24.23 -5.59
CA GLU A 207 -8.16 -24.41 -6.66
C GLU A 207 -6.70 -24.15 -6.24
N LEU A 208 -6.49 -23.55 -5.07
CA LEU A 208 -5.18 -23.21 -4.51
C LEU A 208 -4.77 -24.15 -3.36
N GLU A 209 -5.59 -25.15 -3.01
CA GLU A 209 -5.22 -26.11 -1.98
C GLU A 209 -4.15 -27.12 -2.50
N PRO A 210 -3.14 -27.46 -1.67
CA PRO A 210 -2.93 -27.02 -0.30
C PRO A 210 -2.27 -25.64 -0.18
N VAL A 211 -2.91 -24.73 0.57
CA VAL A 211 -2.46 -23.33 0.79
C VAL A 211 -1.04 -23.24 1.33
N GLY A 212 -0.63 -24.21 2.17
CA GLY A 212 0.71 -24.24 2.77
C GLY A 212 1.86 -24.42 1.79
N GLU A 213 1.58 -24.88 0.56
CA GLU A 213 2.57 -25.08 -0.50
C GLU A 213 2.62 -23.91 -1.50
N MET A 214 1.70 -22.95 -1.38
CA MET A 214 1.60 -21.82 -2.28
C MET A 214 2.61 -20.72 -1.94
N GLU A 215 2.97 -19.92 -2.96
CA GLU A 215 3.79 -18.73 -2.76
C GLU A 215 3.08 -17.75 -1.82
N SER A 216 3.82 -17.18 -0.86
CA SER A 216 3.26 -16.28 0.15
C SER A 216 2.50 -15.10 -0.46
N GLY A 217 2.95 -14.56 -1.60
CA GLY A 217 2.24 -13.47 -2.29
C GLY A 217 0.82 -13.86 -2.74
N VAL A 218 0.63 -15.10 -3.23
CA VAL A 218 -0.69 -15.62 -3.63
C VAL A 218 -1.59 -15.83 -2.41
N VAL A 219 -1.03 -16.37 -1.32
CA VAL A 219 -1.77 -16.60 -0.07
C VAL A 219 -2.22 -15.28 0.56
N ILE A 220 -1.37 -14.25 0.54
CA ILE A 220 -1.73 -12.90 1.00
C ILE A 220 -2.80 -12.28 0.11
N ASP A 221 -2.71 -12.41 -1.22
CA ASP A 221 -3.74 -11.87 -2.11
C ASP A 221 -5.09 -12.57 -1.91
N LEU A 222 -5.11 -13.89 -1.68
CA LEU A 222 -6.32 -14.61 -1.29
C LEU A 222 -6.89 -14.10 0.05
N PHE A 223 -6.04 -13.92 1.06
CA PHE A 223 -6.42 -13.41 2.36
C PHE A 223 -7.05 -12.01 2.29
N LEU A 224 -6.47 -11.11 1.49
CA LEU A 224 -6.99 -9.77 1.26
C LEU A 224 -8.21 -9.76 0.31
N SER A 225 -8.33 -10.77 -0.55
CA SER A 225 -9.53 -10.99 -1.36
C SER A 225 -10.73 -11.31 -0.49
N TYR A 226 -10.57 -12.15 0.53
CA TYR A 226 -11.63 -12.38 1.51
C TYR A 226 -12.00 -11.11 2.28
N ARG A 227 -11.02 -10.27 2.65
CA ARG A 227 -11.29 -8.96 3.26
C ARG A 227 -12.15 -8.08 2.36
N ALA A 228 -11.82 -7.98 1.07
CA ALA A 228 -12.55 -7.15 0.12
C ALA A 228 -14.02 -7.56 -0.02
N VAL A 229 -14.32 -8.86 0.04
CA VAL A 229 -15.68 -9.41 -0.03
C VAL A 229 -16.34 -9.62 1.33
N LYS A 230 -15.77 -9.06 2.42
CA LYS A 230 -16.27 -9.20 3.80
C LYS A 230 -16.36 -10.67 4.30
N GLY A 231 -15.54 -11.57 3.76
CA GLY A 231 -15.41 -12.97 4.17
C GLY A 231 -14.59 -13.15 5.44
N TRP A 232 -15.06 -12.62 6.57
CA TRP A 232 -14.30 -12.58 7.83
C TRP A 232 -14.04 -13.97 8.41
N THR A 233 -15.00 -14.89 8.27
CA THR A 233 -14.87 -16.27 8.75
C THR A 233 -13.78 -17.01 7.98
N GLU A 234 -13.75 -16.83 6.66
CA GLU A 234 -12.77 -17.40 5.75
C GLU A 234 -11.38 -16.83 6.01
N MET A 235 -11.26 -15.51 6.24
CA MET A 235 -9.98 -14.92 6.64
C MET A 235 -9.39 -15.59 7.88
N ILE A 236 -10.20 -15.81 8.92
CA ILE A 236 -9.74 -16.44 10.16
C ILE A 236 -9.31 -17.89 9.89
N ALA A 237 -10.13 -18.66 9.17
CA ALA A 237 -9.83 -20.05 8.83
C ALA A 237 -8.57 -20.16 7.95
N LEU A 238 -8.35 -19.23 7.02
CA LEU A 238 -7.19 -19.23 6.15
C LEU A 238 -5.89 -19.05 6.92
N VAL A 239 -5.87 -18.24 7.98
CA VAL A 239 -4.66 -18.05 8.82
C VAL A 239 -4.22 -19.37 9.47
N GLU A 240 -5.14 -20.27 9.81
CA GLU A 240 -4.82 -21.60 10.35
C GLU A 240 -4.17 -22.52 9.30
N LYS A 241 -4.46 -22.28 8.01
CA LYS A 241 -3.87 -23.01 6.88
C LYS A 241 -2.53 -22.39 6.42
N MET A 242 -2.19 -21.17 6.84
CA MET A 242 -0.97 -20.49 6.42
C MET A 242 0.29 -21.11 7.07
N PRO A 243 1.44 -21.08 6.40
CA PRO A 243 2.72 -21.35 7.04
C PRO A 243 2.95 -20.42 8.23
N ARG A 244 3.41 -20.96 9.37
CA ARG A 244 3.59 -20.19 10.62
C ARG A 244 4.36 -18.88 10.45
N PRO A 245 5.47 -18.81 9.69
CA PRO A 245 6.18 -17.54 9.49
C PRO A 245 5.30 -16.47 8.86
N LEU A 246 4.50 -16.84 7.86
CA LEU A 246 3.56 -15.93 7.17
C LEU A 246 2.42 -15.51 8.10
N ALA A 247 1.80 -16.49 8.78
CA ALA A 247 0.73 -16.25 9.72
C ALA A 247 1.14 -15.26 10.83
N SER A 248 2.40 -15.33 11.30
CA SER A 248 2.93 -14.51 12.39
C SER A 248 3.34 -13.08 11.99
N THR A 249 3.22 -12.71 10.71
CA THR A 249 3.56 -11.37 10.23
C THR A 249 2.62 -10.32 10.82
N VAL A 250 3.13 -9.09 11.02
CA VAL A 250 2.36 -7.99 11.63
C VAL A 250 1.08 -7.71 10.84
N MET A 251 1.18 -7.58 9.51
CA MET A 251 0.03 -7.31 8.64
C MET A 251 -1.03 -8.42 8.72
N VAL A 252 -0.65 -9.70 8.72
CA VAL A 252 -1.62 -10.81 8.85
C VAL A 252 -2.29 -10.78 10.23
N GLN A 253 -1.53 -10.57 11.29
CA GLN A 253 -2.07 -10.49 12.66
C GLN A 253 -3.00 -9.28 12.85
N GLU A 254 -2.67 -8.13 12.28
CA GLU A 254 -3.51 -6.93 12.28
C GLU A 254 -4.84 -7.17 11.55
N GLN A 255 -4.80 -7.75 10.35
CA GLN A 255 -6.00 -8.05 9.59
C GLN A 255 -6.81 -9.21 10.19
N LEU A 256 -6.15 -10.19 10.83
CA LEU A 256 -6.82 -11.23 11.62
C LEU A 256 -7.60 -10.61 12.79
N ALA A 257 -6.97 -9.70 13.55
CA ALA A 257 -7.64 -8.99 14.63
C ALA A 257 -8.82 -8.16 14.12
N LEU A 258 -8.69 -7.51 12.96
CA LEU A 258 -9.79 -6.83 12.31
C LEU A 258 -10.95 -7.79 11.99
N ALA A 259 -10.66 -8.95 11.37
CA ALA A 259 -11.68 -9.97 11.04
C ALA A 259 -12.37 -10.53 12.29
N LEU A 260 -11.60 -10.84 13.35
CA LEU A 260 -12.12 -11.28 14.64
C LEU A 260 -13.08 -10.25 15.24
N ASN A 261 -12.70 -8.97 15.22
CA ASN A 261 -13.55 -7.89 15.69
C ASN A 261 -14.86 -7.78 14.89
N ARG A 262 -14.81 -7.96 13.56
CA ARG A 262 -16.01 -7.96 12.71
C ARG A 262 -16.97 -9.11 13.02
N LEU A 263 -16.49 -10.21 13.60
CA LEU A 263 -17.31 -11.32 14.10
C LEU A 263 -17.66 -11.20 15.59
N GLY A 264 -17.37 -10.07 16.25
CA GLY A 264 -17.65 -9.85 17.66
C GLY A 264 -16.67 -10.54 18.63
N ARG A 265 -15.64 -11.23 18.13
CA ARG A 265 -14.57 -11.90 18.92
C ARG A 265 -13.53 -10.91 19.43
N ARG A 266 -14.00 -9.88 20.15
CA ARG A 266 -13.21 -8.69 20.52
C ARG A 266 -12.06 -8.98 21.49
N ASP A 267 -12.28 -9.86 22.46
CA ASP A 267 -11.25 -10.20 23.44
C ASP A 267 -10.02 -10.85 22.78
N GLU A 268 -10.24 -11.62 21.71
CA GLU A 268 -9.17 -12.23 20.92
C GLU A 268 -8.45 -11.17 20.06
N ALA A 269 -9.20 -10.31 19.39
CA ALA A 269 -8.65 -9.19 18.62
C ALA A 269 -7.79 -8.26 19.49
N GLU A 270 -8.30 -7.86 20.66
CA GLU A 270 -7.60 -7.01 21.62
C GLU A 270 -6.29 -7.66 22.09
N ARG A 271 -6.32 -8.97 22.38
CA ARG A 271 -5.13 -9.70 22.83
C ARG A 271 -4.04 -9.74 21.77
N ILE A 272 -4.41 -10.02 20.51
CA ILE A 272 -3.46 -10.03 19.38
C ILE A 272 -2.81 -8.65 19.21
N LEU A 273 -3.62 -7.60 19.18
CA LEU A 273 -3.13 -6.23 18.95
C LEU A 273 -2.23 -5.73 20.08
N LYS A 274 -2.58 -6.02 21.34
CA LYS A 274 -1.71 -5.68 22.48
C LYS A 274 -0.39 -6.44 22.43
N MET A 275 -0.42 -7.72 22.10
CA MET A 275 0.79 -8.52 21.95
C MET A 275 1.69 -8.00 20.83
N LEU A 276 1.11 -7.52 19.73
CA LEU A 276 1.87 -6.86 18.66
C LEU A 276 2.55 -5.59 19.17
N LEU A 277 1.83 -4.73 19.89
CA LEU A 277 2.37 -3.50 20.47
C LEU A 277 3.49 -3.78 21.48
N ASP A 278 3.33 -4.79 22.33
CA ASP A 278 4.33 -5.17 23.33
C ASP A 278 5.60 -5.73 22.68
N ASN A 279 5.46 -6.52 21.61
CA ASN A 279 6.58 -7.20 20.96
C ASN A 279 7.28 -6.40 19.86
N ARG A 280 6.58 -5.47 19.20
CA ARG A 280 7.09 -4.72 18.03
C ARG A 280 7.19 -3.22 18.29
N GLY A 281 6.61 -2.74 19.39
CA GLY A 281 6.56 -1.33 19.73
C GLY A 281 5.33 -0.61 19.16
N PRO A 282 5.25 0.71 19.41
CA PRO A 282 4.15 1.56 18.95
C PRO A 282 3.97 1.53 17.42
N SER A 283 2.72 1.44 16.96
CA SER A 283 2.34 1.49 15.54
C SER A 283 1.02 2.22 15.38
N SER A 284 0.98 3.18 14.45
CA SER A 284 -0.25 3.94 14.12
C SER A 284 -1.37 3.00 13.70
N GLU A 285 -1.09 2.07 12.78
CA GLU A 285 -2.05 1.09 12.26
C GLU A 285 -2.57 0.17 13.38
N THR A 286 -1.68 -0.43 14.17
CA THR A 286 -2.08 -1.36 15.25
C THR A 286 -2.94 -0.66 16.29
N TYR A 287 -2.59 0.58 16.67
CA TYR A 287 -3.43 1.39 17.56
C TYR A 287 -4.75 1.80 16.91
N GLY A 288 -4.76 2.11 15.61
CA GLY A 288 -5.97 2.43 14.85
C GLY A 288 -6.96 1.27 14.79
N ILE A 289 -6.47 0.04 14.62
CA ILE A 289 -7.30 -1.18 14.65
C ILE A 289 -7.78 -1.43 16.08
N LEU A 290 -6.93 -1.29 17.09
CA LEU A 290 -7.33 -1.46 18.51
C LEU A 290 -8.38 -0.43 18.92
N GLY A 291 -8.26 0.80 18.44
CA GLY A 291 -9.28 1.85 18.61
C GLY A 291 -10.61 1.46 18.00
N ARG A 292 -10.60 0.82 16.82
CA ARG A 292 -11.80 0.28 16.19
C ARG A 292 -12.44 -0.84 17.00
N VAL A 293 -11.64 -1.73 17.59
CA VAL A 293 -12.16 -2.78 18.50
C VAL A 293 -12.94 -2.18 19.65
N TYR A 294 -12.37 -1.17 20.31
CA TYR A 294 -13.05 -0.49 21.42
C TYR A 294 -14.24 0.36 20.98
N LYS A 295 -14.17 1.03 19.82
CA LYS A 295 -15.29 1.80 19.24
C LYS A 295 -16.48 0.88 18.92
N ASP A 296 -16.24 -0.24 18.24
CA ASP A 296 -17.28 -1.22 17.91
C ASP A 296 -17.87 -1.85 19.19
N GLY A 297 -17.06 -2.04 20.24
CA GLY A 297 -17.55 -2.48 21.56
C GLY A 297 -18.38 -1.41 22.27
N TRP A 298 -17.98 -0.14 22.19
CA TRP A 298 -18.71 0.99 22.74
C TRP A 298 -20.10 1.13 22.10
N GLU A 299 -20.19 1.09 20.78
CA GLU A 299 -21.48 1.16 20.07
C GLU A 299 -22.40 -0.02 20.42
N GLU A 300 -21.84 -1.23 20.54
CA GLU A 300 -22.64 -2.39 20.97
C GLU A 300 -23.12 -2.27 22.42
N ALA A 301 -22.27 -1.81 23.34
CA ALA A 301 -22.67 -1.55 24.72
C ALA A 301 -23.77 -0.49 24.80
N LEU A 302 -23.75 0.54 23.96
CA LEU A 302 -24.84 1.51 23.84
C LEU A 302 -26.14 0.86 23.36
N ASN A 303 -26.08 0.01 22.33
CA ASN A 303 -27.24 -0.71 21.81
C ASN A 303 -27.88 -1.64 22.85
N ARG A 304 -27.07 -2.19 23.76
CA ARG A 304 -27.53 -3.00 24.91
C ARG A 304 -27.91 -2.17 26.14
N ASN A 305 -27.83 -0.83 26.06
CA ASN A 305 -28.06 0.11 27.15
C ASN A 305 -27.12 -0.08 28.36
N GLU A 306 -25.92 -0.63 28.15
CA GLU A 306 -24.86 -0.85 29.13
C GLU A 306 -24.00 0.41 29.32
N ARG A 307 -24.62 1.50 29.80
CA ARG A 307 -24.02 2.86 29.77
C ARG A 307 -22.66 2.98 30.47
N ILE A 308 -22.45 2.26 31.58
CA ILE A 308 -21.18 2.31 32.33
C ILE A 308 -20.05 1.62 31.54
N VAL A 309 -20.34 0.47 30.93
CA VAL A 309 -19.39 -0.26 30.08
C VAL A 309 -19.07 0.57 28.84
N ALA A 310 -20.10 1.13 28.19
CA ALA A 310 -19.95 2.01 27.05
C ALA A 310 -19.00 3.18 27.36
N ARG A 311 -19.17 3.85 28.51
CA ARG A 311 -18.27 4.94 28.93
C ARG A 311 -16.80 4.51 29.01
N GLY A 312 -16.53 3.36 29.64
CA GLY A 312 -15.16 2.83 29.74
C GLY A 312 -14.56 2.45 28.38
N LEU A 313 -15.36 1.88 27.48
CA LEU A 313 -14.91 1.53 26.13
C LEU A 313 -14.65 2.78 25.27
N LEU A 314 -15.47 3.83 25.40
CA LEU A 314 -15.23 5.11 24.74
C LEU A 314 -13.90 5.73 25.18
N ASP A 315 -13.62 5.75 26.49
CA ASP A 315 -12.35 6.26 27.03
C ASP A 315 -11.14 5.45 26.53
N LYS A 316 -11.26 4.11 26.47
CA LYS A 316 -10.23 3.25 25.90
C LYS A 316 -10.01 3.54 24.40
N ALA A 317 -11.08 3.66 23.63
CA ALA A 317 -11.01 3.95 22.19
C ALA A 317 -10.29 5.28 21.92
N ILE A 318 -10.69 6.35 22.61
CA ILE A 318 -10.02 7.66 22.52
C ILE A 318 -8.54 7.53 22.88
N GLY A 319 -8.23 6.85 23.98
CA GLY A 319 -6.85 6.70 24.45
C GLY A 319 -5.93 6.00 23.46
N VAL A 320 -6.39 4.94 22.79
CA VAL A 320 -5.56 4.24 21.80
C VAL A 320 -5.50 4.95 20.46
N TYR A 321 -6.59 5.59 20.01
CA TYR A 321 -6.55 6.40 18.78
C TYR A 321 -5.60 7.59 18.92
N LEU A 322 -5.57 8.25 20.08
CA LEU A 322 -4.58 9.27 20.41
C LEU A 322 -3.16 8.74 20.29
N LYS A 323 -2.86 7.61 20.93
CA LYS A 323 -1.53 6.99 20.85
C LYS A 323 -1.14 6.63 19.42
N GLY A 324 -2.10 6.14 18.62
CA GLY A 324 -1.89 5.88 17.19
C GLY A 324 -1.47 7.12 16.44
N PHE A 325 -2.25 8.20 16.59
CA PHE A 325 -1.94 9.48 15.95
C PHE A 325 -0.61 10.07 16.43
N GLU A 326 -0.33 10.01 17.73
CA GLU A 326 0.92 10.52 18.31
C GLU A 326 2.16 9.73 17.85
N THR A 327 1.98 8.48 17.44
CA THR A 327 3.05 7.62 16.89
C THR A 327 3.43 8.03 15.46
N ASP A 328 2.46 8.38 14.62
CA ASP A 328 2.71 8.92 13.28
C ASP A 328 1.70 10.00 12.92
N TRP A 329 2.11 11.26 13.01
CA TRP A 329 1.23 12.42 12.82
C TRP A 329 0.83 12.61 11.35
N ARG A 330 1.44 11.86 10.43
CA ARG A 330 1.09 11.87 8.99
C ARG A 330 -0.12 10.99 8.69
N ASP A 331 -0.43 10.06 9.58
CA ASP A 331 -1.59 9.20 9.47
C ASP A 331 -2.80 9.85 10.15
N ALA A 332 -3.66 10.49 9.38
CA ALA A 332 -4.82 11.19 9.90
C ALA A 332 -5.92 10.24 10.44
N TYR A 333 -5.89 8.95 10.11
CA TYR A 333 -6.99 8.04 10.43
C TYR A 333 -7.22 7.84 11.94
N PRO A 334 -6.20 7.57 12.78
CA PRO A 334 -6.40 7.53 14.22
C PRO A 334 -6.78 8.90 14.78
N GLY A 335 -6.21 9.98 14.22
CA GLY A 335 -6.46 11.36 14.63
C GLY A 335 -7.92 11.75 14.51
N VAL A 336 -8.53 11.57 13.32
CA VAL A 336 -9.95 11.93 13.10
C VAL A 336 -10.87 11.12 13.99
N ASN A 337 -10.62 9.82 14.17
CA ASN A 337 -11.42 8.99 15.09
C ASN A 337 -11.27 9.44 16.54
N ALA A 338 -10.08 9.86 16.99
CA ALA A 338 -9.90 10.42 18.33
C ALA A 338 -10.73 11.70 18.51
N VAL A 339 -10.63 12.66 17.57
CA VAL A 339 -11.39 13.93 17.63
C VAL A 339 -12.90 13.67 17.63
N THR A 340 -13.37 12.77 16.76
CA THR A 340 -14.78 12.41 16.70
C THR A 340 -15.25 11.79 18.00
N LEU A 341 -14.57 10.76 18.53
CA LEU A 341 -15.00 10.14 19.78
C LEU A 341 -14.92 11.11 20.98
N MET A 342 -13.98 12.06 20.96
CA MET A 342 -13.92 13.16 21.92
C MET A 342 -15.12 14.13 21.81
N GLU A 343 -15.63 14.38 20.61
CA GLU A 343 -16.88 15.12 20.35
C GLU A 343 -18.10 14.37 20.89
N LEU A 344 -18.10 13.04 20.83
CA LEU A 344 -19.22 12.22 21.29
C LEU A 344 -19.31 12.08 22.82
N LYS A 345 -18.27 12.48 23.57
CA LYS A 345 -18.33 12.49 25.04
C LYS A 345 -19.37 13.49 25.55
N GLU A 346 -19.88 13.21 26.75
CA GLU A 346 -20.80 14.08 27.46
C GLU A 346 -20.26 14.34 28.89
N PRO A 347 -19.70 15.53 29.18
CA PRO A 347 -19.42 16.61 28.23
C PRO A 347 -18.30 16.24 27.23
N PRO A 348 -18.26 16.92 26.07
CA PRO A 348 -17.08 17.05 25.23
C PRO A 348 -15.70 16.97 25.87
N ASP A 349 -14.76 16.23 25.27
CA ASP A 349 -13.35 16.33 25.67
C ASP A 349 -12.73 17.63 25.13
N PRO A 350 -12.20 18.53 25.99
CA PRO A 350 -11.65 19.81 25.54
C PRO A 350 -10.39 19.66 24.68
N ARG A 351 -9.67 18.52 24.76
CA ARG A 351 -8.46 18.29 23.96
C ARG A 351 -8.73 18.24 22.45
N ARG A 352 -9.99 17.98 22.07
CA ARG A 352 -10.40 17.88 20.66
C ARG A 352 -10.12 19.14 19.87
N GLU A 353 -10.20 20.33 20.48
CA GLU A 353 -10.04 21.60 19.76
C GLU A 353 -8.62 21.74 19.21
N LYS A 354 -7.62 21.46 20.07
CA LYS A 354 -6.22 21.44 19.66
C LYS A 354 -5.94 20.31 18.66
N LEU A 355 -6.50 19.12 18.92
CA LEU A 355 -6.24 17.96 18.08
C LEU A 355 -6.84 18.13 16.68
N LEU A 356 -8.04 18.72 16.57
CA LEU A 356 -8.70 19.02 15.30
C LEU A 356 -7.77 19.82 14.39
N THR A 357 -7.13 20.88 14.89
CA THR A 357 -6.19 21.68 14.09
C THR A 357 -5.01 20.85 13.56
N VAL A 358 -4.44 19.97 14.40
CA VAL A 358 -3.28 19.16 14.02
C VAL A 358 -3.67 18.09 13.00
N VAL A 359 -4.81 17.42 13.19
CA VAL A 359 -5.31 16.40 12.27
C VAL A 359 -5.70 17.03 10.93
N SER A 360 -6.35 18.20 10.93
CA SER A 360 -6.67 18.95 9.70
C SER A 360 -5.40 19.27 8.91
N TYR A 361 -4.35 19.76 9.58
CA TYR A 361 -3.08 20.01 8.92
C TYR A 361 -2.47 18.73 8.32
N ALA A 362 -2.50 17.61 9.05
CA ALA A 362 -1.97 16.34 8.59
C ALA A 362 -2.65 15.86 7.29
N VAL A 363 -3.99 15.87 7.25
CA VAL A 363 -4.74 15.45 6.05
C VAL A 363 -4.55 16.45 4.90
N GLU A 364 -4.49 17.76 5.16
CA GLU A 364 -4.20 18.76 4.14
C GLU A 364 -2.83 18.55 3.48
N ARG A 365 -1.79 18.19 4.25
CA ARG A 365 -0.47 17.88 3.69
C ARG A 365 -0.51 16.64 2.82
N ARG A 366 -1.28 15.62 3.23
CA ARG A 366 -1.47 14.39 2.44
C ARG A 366 -2.21 14.67 1.12
N VAL A 367 -3.28 15.46 1.16
CA VAL A 367 -4.00 15.90 -0.05
C VAL A 367 -3.09 16.72 -0.98
N SER A 368 -2.30 17.63 -0.41
CA SER A 368 -1.36 18.47 -1.17
C SER A 368 -0.22 17.67 -1.82
N ALA A 369 0.06 16.45 -1.35
CA ALA A 369 1.11 15.58 -1.92
C ALA A 369 0.73 14.95 -3.28
N GLY A 370 -0.49 15.19 -3.78
CA GLY A 370 -0.83 15.02 -5.20
C GLY A 370 -1.51 13.72 -5.61
N LYS A 371 -1.90 12.86 -4.65
CA LYS A 371 -2.74 11.66 -4.91
C LYS A 371 -3.76 11.41 -3.79
N PRO A 372 -4.61 12.39 -3.44
CA PRO A 372 -5.67 12.16 -2.47
C PRO A 372 -6.61 11.07 -2.94
N ASP A 373 -7.05 10.23 -2.01
CA ASP A 373 -8.12 9.27 -2.24
C ASP A 373 -9.43 9.70 -1.57
N TYR A 374 -10.46 8.86 -1.69
CA TYR A 374 -11.75 9.08 -1.03
C TYR A 374 -11.61 9.34 0.48
N TRP A 375 -10.72 8.60 1.16
CA TRP A 375 -10.59 8.65 2.61
C TRP A 375 -9.93 9.93 3.10
N ASP A 376 -9.03 10.50 2.31
CA ASP A 376 -8.46 11.81 2.57
C ASP A 376 -9.55 12.90 2.58
N TYR A 377 -10.41 12.92 1.55
CA TYR A 377 -11.52 13.87 1.48
C TYR A 377 -12.62 13.59 2.50
N ALA A 378 -12.95 12.33 2.78
CA ALA A 378 -13.91 11.95 3.82
C ALA A 378 -13.41 12.38 5.21
N THR A 379 -12.11 12.30 5.47
CA THR A 379 -11.49 12.79 6.70
C THR A 379 -11.59 14.32 6.79
N GLN A 380 -11.31 15.05 5.71
CA GLN A 380 -11.52 16.50 5.66
C GLN A 380 -12.97 16.90 5.91
N LEU A 381 -13.93 16.16 5.33
CA LEU A 381 -15.35 16.36 5.53
C LEU A 381 -15.75 16.20 7.00
N GLU A 382 -15.32 15.10 7.65
CA GLU A 382 -15.60 14.85 9.07
C GLU A 382 -15.03 15.96 9.97
N LEU A 383 -13.79 16.40 9.71
CA LEU A 383 -13.14 17.48 10.44
C LEU A 383 -13.84 18.84 10.23
N ALA A 384 -14.30 19.14 9.01
CA ALA A 384 -15.04 20.37 8.72
C ALA A 384 -16.41 20.38 9.43
N VAL A 385 -17.12 19.24 9.46
CA VAL A 385 -18.37 19.08 10.23
C VAL A 385 -18.13 19.28 11.73
N LEU A 386 -17.05 18.72 12.26
CA LEU A 386 -16.63 18.94 13.64
C LEU A 386 -16.32 20.41 13.93
N ALA A 387 -15.63 21.10 13.01
CA ALA A 387 -15.29 22.51 13.09
C ALA A 387 -16.48 23.46 12.85
N ARG A 388 -17.63 22.94 12.38
CA ARG A 388 -18.79 23.74 11.93
C ARG A 388 -18.45 24.68 10.77
N ASP A 389 -17.55 24.25 9.89
CA ASP A 389 -17.16 24.98 8.68
C ASP A 389 -17.94 24.43 7.48
N GLU A 390 -19.01 25.13 7.11
CA GLU A 390 -19.92 24.73 6.02
C GLU A 390 -19.22 24.68 4.67
N GLN A 391 -18.44 25.71 4.35
CA GLN A 391 -17.79 25.81 3.04
C GLN A 391 -16.76 24.69 2.88
N ALA A 392 -15.91 24.47 3.88
CA ALA A 392 -14.92 23.40 3.85
C ALA A 392 -15.60 22.01 3.80
N ALA A 393 -16.74 21.84 4.48
CA ALA A 393 -17.49 20.59 4.44
C ALA A 393 -18.06 20.32 3.05
N LEU A 394 -18.66 21.31 2.39
CA LEU A 394 -19.21 21.17 1.04
C LEU A 394 -18.11 20.90 -0.01
N ASP A 395 -16.97 21.57 0.09
CA ASP A 395 -15.82 21.35 -0.80
C ASP A 395 -15.25 19.94 -0.62
N ALA A 396 -15.06 19.49 0.63
CA ALA A 396 -14.60 18.15 0.94
C ALA A 396 -15.60 17.06 0.50
N LEU A 397 -16.91 17.28 0.68
CA LEU A 397 -17.95 16.38 0.20
C LEU A 397 -17.89 16.23 -1.32
N SER A 398 -17.81 17.35 -2.05
CA SER A 398 -17.71 17.34 -3.52
C SER A 398 -16.53 16.50 -4.00
N ASN A 399 -15.35 16.71 -3.41
CA ASN A 399 -14.15 15.95 -3.75
C ASN A 399 -14.24 14.47 -3.37
N ALA A 400 -14.81 14.15 -2.21
CA ALA A 400 -15.04 12.78 -1.77
C ALA A 400 -15.99 12.06 -2.74
N MET A 401 -17.10 12.69 -3.11
CA MET A 401 -18.10 12.14 -4.03
C MET A 401 -17.52 11.88 -5.43
N ALA A 402 -16.66 12.76 -5.93
CA ALA A 402 -15.94 12.56 -7.19
C ALA A 402 -14.91 11.41 -7.14
N SER A 403 -14.55 10.95 -5.94
CA SER A 403 -13.51 9.94 -5.70
C SER A 403 -14.08 8.58 -5.26
N VAL A 404 -15.41 8.42 -5.22
CA VAL A 404 -16.05 7.15 -4.82
C VAL A 404 -15.72 6.05 -5.83
N ARG A 405 -15.12 4.96 -5.34
CA ARG A 405 -14.84 3.75 -6.14
C ARG A 405 -15.66 2.54 -5.67
N GLU A 406 -16.01 2.51 -4.40
CA GLU A 406 -16.71 1.38 -3.78
C GLU A 406 -17.92 1.89 -2.99
N LYS A 407 -19.07 1.22 -3.14
CA LYS A 407 -20.34 1.67 -2.53
C LYS A 407 -20.33 1.74 -1.00
N TRP A 408 -19.43 1.01 -0.34
CA TRP A 408 -19.37 0.96 1.12
C TRP A 408 -18.62 2.15 1.74
N THR A 409 -17.85 2.92 0.95
CA THR A 409 -17.08 4.03 1.51
C THR A 409 -17.97 5.20 1.98
N PRO A 410 -19.00 5.64 1.23
CA PRO A 410 -19.95 6.66 1.70
C PRO A 410 -20.81 6.21 2.87
N GLU A 411 -21.15 4.91 2.96
CA GLU A 411 -21.88 4.35 4.10
C GLU A 411 -21.13 4.57 5.43
N THR A 412 -19.80 4.40 5.38
CA THR A 412 -18.94 4.54 6.57
C THR A 412 -18.88 5.98 7.03
N THR A 413 -18.68 6.92 6.10
CA THR A 413 -18.63 8.36 6.38
C THR A 413 -19.98 8.85 6.91
N LEU A 414 -21.08 8.44 6.29
CA LEU A 414 -22.45 8.76 6.73
C LEU A 414 -22.70 8.30 8.17
N ARG A 415 -22.26 7.10 8.54
CA ARG A 415 -22.39 6.60 9.92
C ARG A 415 -21.65 7.48 10.92
N ASN A 416 -20.43 7.91 10.61
CA ASN A 416 -19.67 8.80 11.51
C ASN A 416 -20.34 10.17 11.67
N LEU A 417 -20.79 10.79 10.58
CA LEU A 417 -21.47 12.10 10.63
C LEU A 417 -22.77 12.04 11.44
N ARG A 418 -23.55 10.95 11.31
CA ARG A 418 -24.74 10.72 12.12
C ARG A 418 -24.43 10.67 13.61
N LEU A 419 -23.36 9.97 14.01
CA LEU A 419 -22.95 9.92 15.42
C LEU A 419 -22.66 11.33 15.96
N ILE A 420 -21.97 12.18 15.18
CA ILE A 420 -21.69 13.57 15.54
C ILE A 420 -22.99 14.37 15.68
N ARG A 421 -23.87 14.32 14.68
CA ARG A 421 -25.17 15.01 14.70
C ARG A 421 -26.00 14.60 15.91
N GLU A 422 -26.17 13.29 16.14
CA GLU A 422 -26.96 12.76 17.25
C GLU A 422 -26.40 13.14 18.62
N ALA A 423 -25.07 13.19 18.77
CA ALA A 423 -24.45 13.65 20.01
C ALA A 423 -24.73 15.14 20.27
N ARG A 424 -24.66 15.98 19.24
CA ARG A 424 -25.00 17.41 19.34
C ARG A 424 -26.50 17.62 19.64
N GLU A 425 -27.39 16.83 19.02
CA GLU A 425 -28.83 16.85 19.30
C GLU A 425 -29.16 16.47 20.75
N ARG A 426 -28.51 15.42 21.30
CA ARG A 426 -28.68 15.05 22.72
C ARG A 426 -28.28 16.17 23.66
N ARG A 427 -27.28 16.97 23.29
CA ARG A 427 -26.84 18.16 24.03
C ARG A 427 -27.66 19.42 23.71
N GLN A 428 -28.72 19.29 22.91
CA GLN A 428 -29.60 20.40 22.50
C GLN A 428 -28.87 21.51 21.75
N GLU A 429 -27.77 21.18 21.06
CA GLU A 429 -27.07 22.13 20.20
C GLU A 429 -27.84 22.34 18.89
N LEU A 430 -27.74 23.55 18.33
CA LEU A 430 -28.27 23.83 16.99
C LEU A 430 -27.48 23.02 15.95
N ILE A 431 -28.22 22.23 15.17
CA ILE A 431 -27.72 21.51 14.01
C ILE A 431 -28.05 22.33 12.76
N PRO A 432 -27.05 22.86 12.05
CA PRO A 432 -27.28 23.53 10.78
C PRO A 432 -27.90 22.59 9.74
N ASP A 433 -28.75 23.11 8.87
CA ASP A 433 -29.46 22.32 7.85
C ASP A 433 -28.50 21.64 6.86
N TRP A 434 -27.39 22.30 6.53
CA TRP A 434 -26.36 21.75 5.63
C TRP A 434 -25.76 20.42 6.12
N VAL A 435 -25.74 20.15 7.43
CA VAL A 435 -25.25 18.85 7.95
C VAL A 435 -26.16 17.72 7.49
N LYS A 436 -27.48 17.94 7.49
CA LYS A 436 -28.47 16.94 7.02
C LYS A 436 -28.42 16.79 5.51
N GLU A 437 -28.21 17.88 4.76
CA GLU A 437 -28.03 17.84 3.31
C GLU A 437 -26.82 16.98 2.92
N ILE A 438 -25.69 17.15 3.62
CA ILE A 438 -24.50 16.30 3.45
C ILE A 438 -24.83 14.82 3.73
N GLU A 439 -25.54 14.53 4.82
CA GLU A 439 -25.96 13.16 5.14
C GLU A 439 -26.85 12.55 4.04
N ASP A 440 -27.73 13.34 3.45
CA ASP A 440 -28.64 12.87 2.40
C ASP A 440 -27.93 12.64 1.07
N GLU A 441 -26.94 13.46 0.70
CA GLU A 441 -26.10 13.22 -0.48
C GLU A 441 -25.24 11.96 -0.31
N LEU A 442 -24.62 11.78 0.85
CA LEU A 442 -23.89 10.54 1.16
C LEU A 442 -24.84 9.33 1.08
N ARG A 443 -26.06 9.44 1.60
CA ARG A 443 -27.07 8.36 1.52
C ARG A 443 -27.41 8.01 0.08
N ARG A 444 -27.60 8.99 -0.81
CA ARG A 444 -27.89 8.72 -2.24
C ARG A 444 -26.75 7.96 -2.92
N ALA A 445 -25.51 8.19 -2.52
CA ALA A 445 -24.33 7.48 -3.03
C ALA A 445 -24.26 5.99 -2.63
N THR A 446 -25.04 5.59 -1.62
CA THR A 446 -25.06 4.21 -1.09
C THR A 446 -26.13 3.33 -1.75
N LEU A 447 -27.09 3.94 -2.45
CA LEU A 447 -28.11 3.26 -3.25
C LEU A 447 -27.50 2.85 -4.60
#